data_AF-A0A6I9IL16-F1
#
_entry.id   AF-A0A6I9IL16-F1
#
_cell.length_a   1.000
_cell.length_b   1.000
_cell.length_c   1.000
_cell.angle_alpha   90.00
_cell.angle_beta   90.00
_cell.angle_gamma   90.00
#
_symmetry.space_group_name_H-M   'P 1'
#
loop_
_entity.id
_entity.type
_entity.pdbx_description
1 polymer ?
#
loop_
_entity_poly.entity_id
_entity_poly.type
_entity_poly.pdbx_seq_one_letter_code
_entity_poly.pdbx_strand_id
1 'polypeptide(L)'
;MVEEVQKHSVHTLVFRSLKRTHDMFVADNGKPVPLDEESHKRKMAIKLRNEYGPVLHMPTSKENFKEKGPQNASDSYGHKQYPANQGQEVEYLVTGTHPYPPGPGVALTADTKVQRMPSESAAQSLAVALPTSQTRGDANRSAPAGGEYRHPGASDRAQPAGAVVMEGGNAKNSALMAKKAPTMPKPQWHPPWKLYRVISGHLGWVRCIAVEPGNQWFVTGSADRTIKIWDLASGKLKLSLTGHISTVRGVIVSTRSPYLFSCGEDKQVKCWDLEYNKVIRHYHGHLSAVYGLDLHPTIDVLVTCSRDSTARIWDVRTKASVHTLSGHTNAVATVRCQAAEPQIITGSHDTTIRLWDLVAGKTRVTLTNHKKSVRAVVLHPRHYTFASGSPDNIKQWKFPDGSFIQNLSGHNAIINTLTVNSDGVLVSGADNGTMHLWDWRTGYNFQRVHAAVQPGSLDSESGIFACAFDQSESRLLTAEADKTIKVYREDDTATEETHPVSWKPEIIKRKRF
;
A
#
# COMPACT_ATOMS: atom_id res chain seq x y z
N MET A 1 67.29 -32.16 25.00
CA MET A 1 67.47 -31.43 23.73
C MET A 1 66.24 -30.56 23.54
N VAL A 2 66.34 -29.27 23.82
CA VAL A 2 65.26 -28.31 23.54
C VAL A 2 65.57 -27.73 22.16
N GLU A 3 64.77 -28.10 21.16
CA GLU A 3 64.91 -27.58 19.80
C GLU A 3 64.66 -26.06 19.78
N GLU A 4 65.60 -25.31 19.20
CA GLU A 4 65.45 -23.88 18.97
C GLU A 4 64.33 -23.64 17.95
N VAL A 5 63.24 -23.03 18.41
CA VAL A 5 62.15 -22.57 17.53
C VAL A 5 62.67 -21.43 16.65
N GLN A 6 62.81 -21.70 15.36
CA GLN A 6 63.28 -20.74 14.37
C GLN A 6 62.25 -19.59 14.21
N LYS A 7 62.54 -18.43 14.80
CA LYS A 7 61.66 -17.25 14.79
C LYS A 7 61.54 -16.70 13.38
N HIS A 8 60.42 -16.97 12.72
CA HIS A 8 60.09 -16.37 11.43
C HIS A 8 59.53 -14.96 11.65
N SER A 9 60.02 -14.00 10.86
CA SER A 9 59.49 -12.62 10.83
C SER A 9 57.98 -12.63 10.56
N VAL A 10 57.24 -11.77 11.26
CA VAL A 10 55.78 -11.60 11.14
C VAL A 10 55.37 -11.41 9.67
N HIS A 11 56.20 -10.72 8.88
CA HIS A 11 55.99 -10.50 7.45
C HIS A 11 55.90 -11.83 6.67
N THR A 12 56.80 -12.78 6.96
CA THR A 12 56.83 -14.08 6.29
C THR A 12 55.62 -14.95 6.66
N LEU A 13 55.11 -14.78 7.88
CA LEU A 13 53.92 -15.47 8.39
C LEU A 13 52.64 -14.95 7.73
N VAL A 14 52.54 -13.63 7.55
CA VAL A 14 51.42 -12.99 6.83
C VAL A 14 51.41 -13.38 5.35
N PHE A 15 52.56 -13.38 4.67
CA PHE A 15 52.62 -13.79 3.26
C PHE A 15 52.27 -15.27 3.06
N ARG A 16 52.70 -16.15 3.97
CA ARG A 16 52.31 -17.57 3.94
C ARG A 16 50.81 -17.75 4.19
N SER A 17 50.22 -16.97 5.10
CA SER A 17 48.78 -16.95 5.35
C SER A 17 47.99 -16.47 4.15
N LEU A 18 48.43 -15.39 3.49
CA LEU A 18 47.75 -14.80 2.35
C LEU A 18 47.76 -15.72 1.12
N LYS A 19 48.88 -16.42 0.90
CA LYS A 19 48.97 -17.46 -0.14
C LYS A 19 48.04 -18.64 0.17
N ARG A 20 47.93 -19.03 1.44
CA ARG A 20 47.04 -20.13 1.86
C ARG A 20 45.57 -19.79 1.68
N THR A 21 45.16 -18.56 1.98
CA THR A 21 43.78 -18.10 1.73
C THR A 21 43.52 -17.97 0.24
N HIS A 22 44.45 -17.40 -0.53
CA HIS A 22 44.34 -17.35 -1.99
C HIS A 22 44.15 -18.75 -2.60
N ASP A 23 45.01 -19.71 -2.25
CA ASP A 23 44.95 -21.08 -2.79
C ASP A 23 43.68 -21.84 -2.34
N MET A 24 43.13 -21.51 -1.16
CA MET A 24 41.86 -22.06 -0.67
C MET A 24 40.63 -21.52 -1.43
N PHE A 25 40.65 -20.25 -1.85
CA PHE A 25 39.51 -19.60 -2.51
C PHE A 25 39.57 -19.58 -4.05
N VAL A 26 40.72 -19.91 -4.65
CA VAL A 26 40.89 -20.01 -6.11
C VAL A 26 40.23 -21.26 -6.70
N ALA A 27 40.11 -22.34 -5.92
CA ALA A 27 39.58 -23.62 -6.43
C ALA A 27 38.07 -23.60 -6.74
N ASP A 28 37.28 -22.72 -6.08
CA ASP A 28 35.81 -22.76 -6.16
C ASP A 28 35.17 -21.66 -7.01
N ASN A 29 35.85 -20.54 -7.29
CA ASN A 29 35.23 -19.38 -7.95
C ASN A 29 35.41 -19.32 -9.48
N GLY A 30 36.04 -20.32 -10.10
CA GLY A 30 36.39 -20.31 -11.53
C GLY A 30 35.60 -21.29 -12.41
N LYS A 31 34.75 -22.16 -11.84
CA LYS A 31 34.00 -23.14 -12.62
C LYS A 31 32.55 -22.67 -12.80
N PRO A 32 32.04 -22.56 -14.04
CA PRO A 32 30.63 -22.29 -14.24
C PRO A 32 29.82 -23.39 -13.54
N VAL A 33 28.78 -22.98 -12.80
CA VAL A 33 27.88 -23.92 -12.12
C VAL A 33 27.33 -24.88 -13.18
N PRO A 34 27.42 -26.21 -12.98
CA PRO A 34 26.88 -27.17 -13.94
C PRO A 34 25.38 -26.88 -14.11
N LEU A 35 25.00 -26.55 -15.34
CA LEU A 35 23.60 -26.29 -15.67
C LEU A 35 22.84 -27.62 -15.58
N ASP A 36 21.96 -27.70 -14.60
CA ASP A 36 21.04 -28.82 -14.48
C ASP A 36 20.03 -28.77 -15.66
N GLU A 37 20.05 -29.81 -16.49
CA GLU A 37 19.24 -29.88 -17.70
C GLU A 37 17.74 -29.90 -17.39
N GLU A 38 17.32 -30.45 -16.24
CA GLU A 38 15.91 -30.51 -15.86
C GLU A 38 15.36 -29.12 -15.51
N SER A 39 16.09 -28.36 -14.69
CA SER A 39 15.72 -26.99 -14.36
C SER A 39 15.77 -26.07 -15.59
N HIS A 40 16.72 -26.27 -16.51
CA HIS A 40 16.76 -25.51 -17.76
C HIS A 40 15.55 -25.83 -18.66
N LYS A 41 15.16 -27.10 -18.79
CA LYS A 41 13.96 -27.52 -19.54
C LYS A 41 12.68 -26.93 -18.94
N ARG A 42 12.54 -26.93 -17.60
CA ARG A 42 11.40 -26.29 -16.92
C ARG A 42 11.35 -24.78 -17.15
N LYS A 43 12.50 -24.10 -17.06
CA LYS A 43 12.60 -22.66 -17.32
C LYS A 43 12.18 -22.32 -18.76
N MET A 44 12.65 -23.10 -19.73
CA MET A 44 12.27 -22.96 -21.13
C MET A 44 10.77 -23.18 -21.34
N ALA A 45 10.19 -24.25 -20.77
CA ALA A 45 8.76 -24.54 -20.90
C ALA A 45 7.87 -23.43 -20.30
N ILE A 46 8.27 -22.86 -19.16
CA ILE A 46 7.55 -21.73 -18.54
C ILE A 46 7.64 -20.48 -19.41
N LYS A 47 8.83 -20.19 -19.96
CA LYS A 47 9.04 -19.04 -20.85
C LYS A 47 8.21 -19.17 -22.13
N LEU A 48 8.20 -20.36 -22.72
CA LEU A 48 7.44 -20.66 -23.94
C LEU A 48 5.92 -20.56 -23.70
N ARG A 49 5.44 -21.02 -22.53
CA ARG A 49 4.03 -20.85 -22.12
C ARG A 49 3.67 -19.39 -21.87
N ASN A 50 4.55 -18.60 -21.28
CA ASN A 50 4.29 -17.17 -21.03
C ASN A 50 4.30 -16.35 -22.33
N GLU A 51 5.23 -16.61 -23.24
CA GLU A 51 5.38 -15.82 -24.47
C GLU A 51 4.40 -16.25 -25.57
N TYR A 52 4.16 -17.56 -25.72
CA TYR A 52 3.37 -18.11 -26.84
C TYR A 52 2.03 -18.73 -26.41
N GLY A 53 1.77 -18.87 -25.10
CA GLY A 53 0.47 -19.29 -24.56
C GLY A 53 -0.73 -18.49 -25.09
N PRO A 54 -0.63 -17.15 -25.22
CA PRO A 54 -1.72 -16.33 -25.78
C PRO A 54 -1.94 -16.52 -27.29
N VAL A 55 -0.93 -17.00 -28.03
CA VAL A 55 -0.94 -17.10 -29.50
C VAL A 55 -1.31 -18.51 -29.98
N LEU A 56 -1.22 -19.51 -29.10
CA LEU A 56 -1.52 -20.93 -29.39
C LEU A 56 -2.97 -21.21 -29.82
N HIS A 57 -3.90 -20.30 -29.55
CA HIS A 57 -5.32 -20.45 -29.93
C HIS A 57 -5.75 -19.62 -31.15
N MET A 58 -4.82 -18.93 -31.83
CA MET A 58 -5.16 -18.31 -33.11
C MET A 58 -5.33 -19.39 -34.19
N PRO A 59 -6.48 -19.42 -34.90
CA PRO A 59 -6.63 -20.28 -36.07
C PRO A 59 -5.62 -19.85 -37.12
N THR A 60 -4.72 -20.76 -37.53
CA THR A 60 -3.89 -20.53 -38.71
C THR A 60 -4.82 -20.42 -39.93
N SER A 61 -4.80 -19.29 -40.61
CA SER A 61 -5.54 -19.08 -41.85
C SER A 61 -5.04 -20.07 -42.89
N LYS A 62 -5.85 -21.11 -43.16
CA LYS A 62 -5.67 -21.97 -44.32
C LYS A 62 -6.04 -21.18 -45.56
N GLU A 63 -5.05 -20.58 -46.21
CA GLU A 63 -5.18 -20.17 -47.61
C GLU A 63 -4.29 -21.05 -48.50
N ASN A 64 -4.96 -21.90 -49.26
CA ASN A 64 -4.64 -22.39 -50.60
C ASN A 64 -3.20 -22.87 -50.88
N PHE A 65 -2.97 -24.16 -50.66
CA PHE A 65 -2.18 -24.97 -51.61
C PHE A 65 -3.08 -26.05 -52.20
N LYS A 66 -3.35 -25.93 -53.50
CA LYS A 66 -4.01 -26.95 -54.32
C LYS A 66 -3.09 -28.15 -54.50
N GLU A 67 -3.68 -29.31 -54.23
CA GLU A 67 -3.43 -30.67 -54.72
C GLU A 67 -2.20 -30.94 -55.61
N LYS A 68 -1.42 -31.94 -55.18
CA LYS A 68 -1.14 -33.16 -55.96
C LYS A 68 -0.69 -34.26 -55.01
N GLY A 69 -1.47 -35.34 -54.90
CA GLY A 69 -0.97 -36.65 -54.46
C GLY A 69 -0.72 -37.56 -55.67
N PRO A 70 -0.47 -38.87 -55.48
CA PRO A 70 -0.15 -39.58 -54.23
C PRO A 70 1.03 -40.60 -54.38
N GLN A 71 1.52 -41.13 -53.24
CA GLN A 71 1.67 -42.58 -52.93
C GLN A 71 2.87 -42.95 -52.02
N ASN A 72 2.50 -43.70 -50.97
CA ASN A 72 3.18 -44.84 -50.33
C ASN A 72 4.34 -44.66 -49.33
N ALA A 73 4.01 -45.09 -48.09
CA ALA A 73 4.67 -46.12 -47.28
C ALA A 73 5.69 -45.72 -46.18
N SER A 74 5.27 -46.08 -44.95
CA SER A 74 5.99 -46.74 -43.84
C SER A 74 7.16 -46.05 -43.11
N ASP A 75 6.91 -45.87 -41.81
CA ASP A 75 7.73 -46.30 -40.66
C ASP A 75 9.09 -45.67 -40.30
N SER A 76 9.13 -45.34 -39.00
CA SER A 76 10.17 -45.70 -38.00
C SER A 76 11.25 -44.69 -37.59
N TYR A 77 11.49 -44.74 -36.27
CA TYR A 77 12.49 -44.09 -35.44
C TYR A 77 13.92 -44.12 -35.97
N GLY A 78 14.71 -43.07 -35.70
CA GLY A 78 16.17 -43.21 -35.60
C GLY A 78 16.98 -41.94 -35.87
N HIS A 79 17.68 -41.47 -34.82
CA HIS A 79 18.79 -40.52 -34.86
C HIS A 79 19.74 -40.65 -36.06
N LYS A 80 20.24 -39.52 -36.58
CA LYS A 80 21.69 -39.17 -36.58
C LYS A 80 22.01 -37.80 -37.19
N GLN A 81 22.82 -37.06 -36.42
CA GLN A 81 23.99 -36.25 -36.82
C GLN A 81 23.93 -35.29 -38.02
N TYR A 82 24.20 -34.02 -37.70
CA TYR A 82 24.68 -32.98 -38.61
C TYR A 82 25.91 -33.43 -39.41
N PRO A 83 26.07 -32.91 -40.64
CA PRO A 83 27.34 -32.38 -41.07
C PRO A 83 27.25 -30.90 -41.43
N ALA A 84 28.37 -30.24 -41.22
CA ALA A 84 28.57 -28.82 -41.37
C ALA A 84 28.64 -28.35 -42.83
N ASN A 85 28.33 -27.05 -42.96
CA ASN A 85 28.93 -26.05 -43.84
C ASN A 85 28.26 -25.64 -45.17
N GLN A 86 28.07 -24.31 -45.21
CA GLN A 86 28.18 -23.36 -46.32
C GLN A 86 26.91 -23.00 -47.11
N GLY A 87 26.35 -21.84 -46.74
CA GLY A 87 26.16 -20.77 -47.71
C GLY A 87 24.73 -20.37 -48.05
N GLN A 88 24.05 -19.63 -47.17
CA GLN A 88 23.28 -18.42 -47.51
C GLN A 88 22.58 -17.89 -46.24
N GLU A 89 23.02 -16.72 -45.78
CA GLU A 89 22.30 -15.93 -44.77
C GLU A 89 20.98 -15.45 -45.37
N VAL A 90 19.85 -15.96 -44.85
CA VAL A 90 18.54 -15.34 -45.05
C VAL A 90 18.21 -14.59 -43.78
N GLU A 91 18.28 -13.27 -43.88
CA GLU A 91 18.02 -12.29 -42.85
C GLU A 91 16.52 -12.29 -42.50
N TYR A 92 16.16 -12.76 -41.30
CA TYR A 92 14.79 -12.66 -40.79
C TYR A 92 14.58 -11.30 -40.11
N LEU A 93 13.95 -10.38 -40.84
CA LEU A 93 13.52 -9.08 -40.35
C LEU A 93 12.30 -9.24 -39.43
N VAL A 94 12.48 -9.06 -38.12
CA VAL A 94 11.38 -8.97 -37.15
C VAL A 94 10.96 -7.51 -37.00
N THR A 95 9.84 -7.11 -37.61
CA THR A 95 9.27 -5.77 -37.46
C THR A 95 8.50 -5.66 -36.14
N GLY A 96 9.10 -5.00 -35.15
CA GLY A 96 8.47 -4.70 -33.87
C GLY A 96 7.39 -3.60 -34.00
N THR A 97 6.19 -3.90 -33.54
CA THR A 97 5.07 -2.94 -33.44
C THR A 97 5.17 -2.15 -32.14
N HIS A 98 5.74 -0.94 -32.18
CA HIS A 98 5.62 0.05 -31.11
C HIS A 98 5.18 1.42 -31.66
N PRO A 99 4.36 2.22 -30.93
CA PRO A 99 3.55 3.30 -31.51
C PRO A 99 4.19 4.70 -31.51
N TYR A 100 5.52 4.83 -31.46
CA TYR A 100 6.18 6.14 -31.53
C TYR A 100 7.22 6.16 -32.66
N PRO A 101 7.22 7.18 -33.55
CA PRO A 101 8.12 7.23 -34.68
C PRO A 101 9.55 7.60 -34.22
N PRO A 102 10.59 6.82 -34.56
CA PRO A 102 11.97 7.24 -34.40
C PRO A 102 12.31 8.33 -35.43
N GLY A 103 12.87 9.45 -34.96
CA GLY A 103 13.26 10.58 -35.80
C GLY A 103 14.41 10.27 -36.78
N PRO A 104 14.59 11.06 -37.86
CA PRO A 104 15.55 10.79 -38.92
C PRO A 104 17.00 10.77 -38.43
N GLY A 105 17.73 9.70 -38.76
CA GLY A 105 19.12 9.48 -38.39
C GLY A 105 20.10 10.42 -39.11
N VAL A 106 21.02 10.99 -38.34
CA VAL A 106 22.25 11.61 -38.84
C VAL A 106 23.31 10.51 -39.00
N ALA A 107 23.92 10.40 -40.18
CA ALA A 107 25.00 9.46 -40.44
C ALA A 107 26.26 9.83 -39.64
N LEU A 108 26.85 8.86 -38.93
CA LEU A 108 28.09 9.04 -38.18
C LEU A 108 29.30 8.88 -39.11
N THR A 109 30.06 9.95 -39.31
CA THR A 109 31.38 9.93 -39.98
C THR A 109 32.50 9.55 -39.01
N ALA A 110 33.62 9.10 -39.56
CA ALA A 110 34.71 8.37 -38.92
C ALA A 110 35.57 9.14 -37.87
N ASP A 111 35.09 10.23 -37.28
CA ASP A 111 35.86 11.06 -36.34
C ASP A 111 35.51 10.87 -34.86
N THR A 112 34.53 10.02 -34.52
CA THR A 112 34.14 9.76 -33.12
C THR A 112 34.88 8.56 -32.51
N LYS A 113 36.17 8.40 -32.83
CA LYS A 113 37.04 7.38 -32.24
C LYS A 113 38.13 7.99 -31.35
N VAL A 114 37.79 8.97 -30.51
CA VAL A 114 38.66 9.33 -29.37
C VAL A 114 37.81 9.76 -28.18
N GLN A 115 37.90 8.94 -27.14
CA GLN A 115 37.31 9.15 -25.82
C GLN A 115 38.14 10.21 -25.07
N ARG A 116 37.54 11.35 -24.68
CA ARG A 116 38.04 12.21 -23.58
C ARG A 116 36.88 12.73 -22.73
N MET A 117 37.12 12.74 -21.42
CA MET A 117 36.18 12.95 -20.31
C MET A 117 35.34 14.23 -20.41
N PRO A 118 34.08 14.24 -19.90
CA PRO A 118 33.22 15.41 -19.92
C PRO A 118 33.32 16.19 -18.60
N SER A 119 34.10 17.28 -18.55
CA SER A 119 34.05 18.18 -17.38
C SER A 119 34.25 19.66 -17.66
N GLU A 120 34.24 20.14 -18.92
CA GLU A 120 34.37 21.58 -19.19
C GLU A 120 33.42 22.14 -20.27
N SER A 121 32.59 21.33 -20.92
CA SER A 121 31.67 21.81 -21.97
C SER A 121 30.26 22.20 -21.49
N ALA A 122 29.93 22.00 -20.20
CA ALA A 122 28.62 22.31 -19.64
C ALA A 122 28.45 23.79 -19.20
N ALA A 123 29.52 24.59 -19.24
CA ALA A 123 29.50 25.99 -18.79
C ALA A 123 29.20 27.01 -19.91
N GLN A 124 29.12 26.58 -21.17
CA GLN A 124 28.96 27.49 -22.32
C GLN A 124 27.63 27.37 -23.08
N SER A 125 26.74 26.45 -22.69
CA SER A 125 25.45 26.23 -23.38
C SER A 125 24.23 26.83 -22.68
N LEU A 126 24.41 27.69 -21.66
CA LEU A 126 23.33 28.32 -20.88
C LEU A 126 23.13 29.83 -21.18
N ALA A 127 23.69 30.35 -22.28
CA ALA A 127 23.73 31.79 -22.55
C ALA A 127 22.89 32.29 -23.75
N VAL A 128 21.99 31.50 -24.36
CA VAL A 128 21.28 31.90 -25.61
C VAL A 128 19.77 31.66 -25.60
N ALA A 129 19.09 31.77 -24.45
CA ALA A 129 17.62 31.74 -24.44
C ALA A 129 16.99 32.52 -23.29
N LEU A 130 17.18 33.83 -23.25
CA LEU A 130 16.36 34.76 -22.48
C LEU A 130 16.07 36.01 -23.32
N PRO A 131 14.79 36.37 -23.60
CA PRO A 131 14.46 37.63 -24.25
C PRO A 131 14.61 38.81 -23.29
N THR A 132 15.09 39.93 -23.84
CA THR A 132 15.47 41.17 -23.16
C THR A 132 14.29 42.02 -22.70
N SER A 133 14.47 42.61 -21.52
CA SER A 133 13.68 43.70 -20.92
C SER A 133 13.55 44.94 -21.82
N GLN A 134 12.36 45.55 -21.83
CA GLN A 134 12.21 46.99 -22.05
C GLN A 134 11.47 47.63 -20.87
N THR A 135 12.08 48.65 -20.29
CA THR A 135 11.52 49.58 -19.31
C THR A 135 11.67 51.01 -19.81
N ARG A 136 10.81 51.88 -19.26
CA ARG A 136 10.70 53.37 -19.32
C ARG A 136 9.58 53.89 -20.25
N GLY A 137 8.68 54.77 -19.80
CA GLY A 137 8.51 55.42 -18.49
C GLY A 137 7.34 56.41 -18.51
N ASP A 138 6.84 56.72 -17.30
CA ASP A 138 6.28 58.00 -16.78
C ASP A 138 5.13 58.72 -17.54
N ALA A 139 4.16 59.41 -16.96
CA ALA A 139 3.70 59.70 -15.59
C ALA A 139 2.38 60.52 -15.73
N ASN A 140 1.47 60.44 -14.75
CA ASN A 140 0.85 61.57 -14.00
C ASN A 140 -0.60 61.32 -13.54
N ARG A 141 -0.77 61.48 -12.20
CA ARG A 141 -1.86 62.19 -11.45
C ARG A 141 -3.30 61.71 -11.66
N SER A 142 -4.18 61.63 -10.67
CA SER A 142 -4.22 62.09 -9.27
C SER A 142 -5.48 61.52 -8.62
N ALA A 143 -5.43 61.25 -7.31
CA ALA A 143 -6.59 60.95 -6.46
C ALA A 143 -7.52 62.20 -6.33
N PRO A 144 -8.78 62.09 -5.83
CA PRO A 144 -8.99 61.81 -4.41
C PRO A 144 -10.26 61.00 -4.01
N ALA A 145 -10.14 60.41 -2.82
CA ALA A 145 -11.06 60.35 -1.67
C ALA A 145 -12.61 60.25 -1.82
N GLY A 146 -13.16 59.28 -1.08
CA GLY A 146 -14.08 59.55 0.04
C GLY A 146 -15.58 59.43 -0.23
N GLY A 147 -16.26 58.64 0.62
CA GLY A 147 -17.72 58.73 0.80
C GLY A 147 -18.42 57.43 1.17
N GLU A 148 -18.65 57.22 2.45
CA GLU A 148 -19.62 56.25 3.01
C GLU A 148 -21.06 56.59 2.56
N TYR A 149 -21.96 55.59 2.52
CA TYR A 149 -23.29 55.57 3.15
C TYR A 149 -24.29 54.59 2.49
N ARG A 150 -24.86 53.73 3.36
CA ARG A 150 -26.26 53.22 3.43
C ARG A 150 -26.85 52.26 2.36
N HIS A 151 -27.11 51.05 2.86
CA HIS A 151 -28.26 50.14 2.62
C HIS A 151 -29.65 50.82 2.49
N PRO A 152 -30.79 50.09 2.27
CA PRO A 152 -31.08 48.85 1.49
C PRO A 152 -32.41 48.95 0.67
N GLY A 153 -32.79 47.89 -0.05
CA GLY A 153 -34.21 47.46 -0.14
C GLY A 153 -34.99 47.63 -1.46
N ALA A 154 -35.31 46.47 -2.05
CA ALA A 154 -36.57 46.07 -2.71
C ALA A 154 -37.26 46.99 -3.76
N SER A 155 -37.49 46.47 -4.98
CA SER A 155 -38.74 45.78 -5.39
C SER A 155 -38.92 45.72 -6.92
N ASP A 156 -39.54 44.62 -7.35
CA ASP A 156 -40.47 44.47 -8.47
C ASP A 156 -40.14 44.84 -9.94
N ARG A 157 -40.09 43.76 -10.73
CA ARG A 157 -41.05 43.40 -11.80
C ARG A 157 -41.07 44.16 -13.14
N ALA A 158 -41.11 43.32 -14.18
CA ALA A 158 -41.66 43.48 -15.54
C ALA A 158 -40.77 44.05 -16.65
N GLN A 159 -40.34 43.11 -17.52
CA GLN A 159 -40.38 43.06 -18.99
C GLN A 159 -40.24 44.36 -19.82
N PRO A 160 -39.66 44.22 -21.02
CA PRO A 160 -40.57 44.29 -22.16
C PRO A 160 -40.45 43.10 -23.11
N ALA A 161 -41.61 42.71 -23.62
CA ALA A 161 -41.79 41.86 -24.78
C ALA A 161 -41.52 42.67 -26.06
N GLY A 162 -40.84 42.04 -27.01
CA GLY A 162 -40.78 42.43 -28.40
C GLY A 162 -40.82 41.15 -29.23
N ALA A 163 -42.02 40.72 -29.59
CA ALA A 163 -42.27 39.55 -30.40
C ALA A 163 -41.97 39.83 -31.88
N VAL A 164 -41.30 38.89 -32.54
CA VAL A 164 -41.42 38.67 -33.99
C VAL A 164 -41.66 37.18 -34.20
N VAL A 165 -42.70 36.89 -34.97
CA VAL A 165 -43.34 35.59 -35.14
C VAL A 165 -42.68 34.81 -36.28
N MET A 166 -42.46 33.52 -35.99
CA MET A 166 -42.34 32.32 -36.83
C MET A 166 -41.90 32.40 -38.30
N GLU A 167 -40.92 31.54 -38.62
CA GLU A 167 -41.08 30.62 -39.74
C GLU A 167 -40.54 29.23 -39.37
N GLY A 168 -41.29 28.19 -39.74
CA GLY A 168 -41.12 26.82 -39.27
C GLY A 168 -39.98 26.06 -39.96
N GLY A 169 -39.35 25.14 -39.23
CA GLY A 169 -38.27 24.31 -39.76
C GLY A 169 -37.75 23.26 -38.79
N ASN A 170 -38.54 22.22 -38.56
CA ASN A 170 -38.15 20.82 -38.34
C ASN A 170 -36.72 20.53 -37.78
N ALA A 171 -36.57 20.29 -36.46
CA ALA A 171 -35.46 19.48 -35.95
C ALA A 171 -35.70 18.95 -34.52
N LYS A 172 -36.15 17.70 -34.45
CA LYS A 172 -35.79 16.65 -33.48
C LYS A 172 -35.96 16.98 -31.99
N ASN A 173 -36.98 16.35 -31.40
CA ASN A 173 -37.09 15.99 -29.99
C ASN A 173 -35.73 15.52 -29.43
N SER A 174 -35.02 16.43 -28.78
CA SER A 174 -34.02 16.05 -27.78
C SER A 174 -34.79 15.52 -26.58
N ALA A 175 -35.07 14.22 -26.63
CA ALA A 175 -35.52 13.49 -25.46
C ALA A 175 -34.50 13.77 -24.36
N LEU A 176 -34.93 14.48 -23.33
CA LEU A 176 -34.28 14.53 -22.02
C LEU A 176 -34.02 13.07 -21.61
N MET A 177 -32.85 12.54 -21.92
CA MET A 177 -32.39 11.29 -21.35
C MET A 177 -32.32 11.55 -19.85
N ALA A 178 -33.34 11.06 -19.14
CA ALA A 178 -33.33 11.00 -17.70
C ALA A 178 -32.04 10.26 -17.35
N LYS A 179 -31.03 11.01 -16.85
CA LYS A 179 -29.79 10.43 -16.33
C LYS A 179 -30.24 9.33 -15.37
N LYS A 180 -30.06 8.07 -15.78
CA LYS A 180 -30.39 6.89 -14.98
C LYS A 180 -29.79 7.16 -13.61
N ALA A 181 -30.63 7.25 -12.58
CA ALA A 181 -30.12 7.44 -11.22
C ALA A 181 -29.03 6.38 -11.00
N PRO A 182 -27.87 6.72 -10.41
CA PRO A 182 -26.81 5.74 -10.20
C PRO A 182 -27.41 4.59 -9.39
N THR A 183 -27.73 3.50 -10.08
CA THR A 183 -28.22 2.29 -9.45
C THR A 183 -27.03 1.75 -8.69
N MET A 184 -27.12 1.73 -7.36
CA MET A 184 -26.07 1.13 -6.54
C MET A 184 -25.76 -0.25 -7.11
N PRO A 185 -24.48 -0.60 -7.33
CA PRO A 185 -24.15 -1.90 -7.87
C PRO A 185 -24.60 -2.99 -6.90
N LYS A 186 -24.99 -4.15 -7.43
CA LYS A 186 -25.27 -5.32 -6.59
C LYS A 186 -23.98 -5.67 -5.81
N PRO A 187 -24.05 -5.84 -4.48
CA PRO A 187 -22.90 -6.26 -3.67
C PRO A 187 -22.41 -7.63 -4.10
N GLN A 188 -21.10 -7.84 -3.95
CA GLN A 188 -20.52 -9.16 -4.08
C GLN A 188 -20.90 -9.98 -2.86
N TRP A 189 -21.20 -11.26 -3.07
CA TRP A 189 -21.39 -12.19 -1.96
C TRP A 189 -20.03 -12.54 -1.37
N HIS A 190 -19.94 -12.48 -0.04
CA HIS A 190 -18.77 -12.85 0.74
C HIS A 190 -19.21 -13.90 1.77
N PRO A 191 -18.41 -14.94 2.03
CA PRO A 191 -18.71 -15.91 3.07
C PRO A 191 -18.70 -15.22 4.46
N PRO A 192 -19.58 -15.63 5.39
CA PRO A 192 -19.54 -15.10 6.74
C PRO A 192 -18.29 -15.61 7.48
N TRP A 193 -17.85 -14.83 8.44
CA TRP A 193 -16.72 -15.12 9.30
C TRP A 193 -17.22 -15.72 10.62
N LYS A 194 -16.67 -16.87 10.99
CA LYS A 194 -16.97 -17.54 12.27
C LYS A 194 -15.75 -17.56 13.17
N LEU A 195 -16.00 -17.52 14.48
CA LEU A 195 -14.95 -17.66 15.48
C LEU A 195 -14.36 -19.06 15.39
N TYR A 196 -13.06 -19.15 15.13
CA TYR A 196 -12.33 -20.40 15.00
C TYR A 196 -11.55 -20.74 16.28
N ARG A 197 -10.91 -19.74 16.89
CA ARG A 197 -10.07 -19.95 18.08
C ARG A 197 -10.06 -18.72 18.97
N VAL A 198 -9.98 -18.94 20.28
CA VAL A 198 -9.68 -17.90 21.27
C VAL A 198 -8.35 -18.22 21.93
N ILE A 199 -7.44 -17.25 21.91
CA ILE A 199 -6.13 -17.35 22.53
C ILE A 199 -6.13 -16.42 23.75
N SER A 200 -5.89 -17.00 24.92
CA SER A 200 -5.74 -16.27 26.18
C SER A 200 -4.31 -16.38 26.68
N GLY A 201 -3.83 -15.33 27.34
CA GLY A 201 -2.51 -15.32 27.97
C GLY A 201 -1.93 -13.94 28.22
N HIS A 202 -2.57 -12.87 27.77
CA HIS A 202 -2.24 -11.52 28.23
C HIS A 202 -2.89 -11.22 29.58
N LEU A 203 -2.25 -10.33 30.36
CA LEU A 203 -2.77 -9.94 31.68
C LEU A 203 -3.58 -8.64 31.64
N GLY A 204 -3.48 -7.89 30.54
CA GLY A 204 -4.20 -6.65 30.28
C GLY A 204 -4.73 -6.57 28.86
N TRP A 205 -5.42 -5.47 28.57
CA TRP A 205 -6.02 -5.19 27.27
C TRP A 205 -5.03 -5.34 26.11
N VAL A 206 -5.40 -6.11 25.09
CA VAL A 206 -4.55 -6.28 23.90
C VAL A 206 -4.82 -5.11 22.96
N ARG A 207 -3.82 -4.24 22.74
CA ARG A 207 -4.02 -2.95 22.07
C ARG A 207 -3.68 -2.97 20.59
N CYS A 208 -2.75 -3.83 20.19
CA CYS A 208 -2.26 -3.90 18.82
C CYS A 208 -1.89 -5.33 18.44
N ILE A 209 -1.96 -5.57 17.13
CA ILE A 209 -1.62 -6.84 16.51
C ILE A 209 -0.90 -6.56 15.19
N ALA A 210 0.11 -7.37 14.87
CA ALA A 210 0.80 -7.35 13.60
C ALA A 210 1.15 -8.78 13.18
N VAL A 211 0.98 -9.10 11.91
CA VAL A 211 1.29 -10.42 11.36
C VAL A 211 2.63 -10.38 10.64
N GLU A 212 3.41 -11.44 10.78
CA GLU A 212 4.68 -11.61 10.09
C GLU A 212 4.47 -11.84 8.58
N PRO A 213 5.35 -11.31 7.70
CA PRO A 213 5.21 -11.45 6.24
C PRO A 213 5.14 -12.89 5.70
N GLY A 214 5.86 -13.82 6.31
CA GLY A 214 5.86 -15.27 6.02
C GLY A 214 4.77 -16.08 6.70
N ASN A 215 3.84 -15.43 7.40
CA ASN A 215 2.65 -16.03 8.00
C ASN A 215 2.92 -17.15 9.03
N GLN A 216 4.11 -17.18 9.64
CA GLN A 216 4.47 -18.22 10.62
C GLN A 216 4.04 -17.85 12.05
N TRP A 217 4.10 -16.56 12.37
CA TRP A 217 3.77 -16.04 13.69
C TRP A 217 3.14 -14.66 13.58
N PHE A 218 2.57 -14.21 14.68
CA PHE A 218 2.04 -12.86 14.81
C PHE A 218 2.40 -12.31 16.19
N VAL A 219 2.33 -10.99 16.32
CA VAL A 219 2.76 -10.28 17.51
C VAL A 219 1.62 -9.47 18.05
N THR A 220 1.52 -9.44 19.37
CA THR A 220 0.54 -8.64 20.08
C THR A 220 1.20 -7.79 21.15
N GLY A 221 0.77 -6.54 21.24
CA GLY A 221 1.16 -5.62 22.30
C GLY A 221 0.00 -5.39 23.25
N SER A 222 0.26 -5.48 24.56
CA SER A 222 -0.77 -5.37 25.59
C SER A 222 -0.48 -4.25 26.59
N ALA A 223 -1.52 -3.89 27.34
CA ALA A 223 -1.44 -3.03 28.52
C ALA A 223 -0.62 -3.66 29.67
N ASP A 224 -0.33 -4.96 29.62
CA ASP A 224 0.60 -5.63 30.54
C ASP A 224 2.08 -5.22 30.34
N ARG A 225 2.35 -4.34 29.36
CA ARG A 225 3.67 -3.80 28.99
C ARG A 225 4.57 -4.83 28.28
N THR A 226 4.01 -6.00 27.95
CA THR A 226 4.71 -7.06 27.23
C THR A 226 4.29 -7.10 25.78
N ILE A 227 5.21 -7.56 24.94
CA ILE A 227 4.96 -7.88 23.55
C ILE A 227 5.08 -9.40 23.45
N LYS A 228 4.03 -10.07 22.99
CA LYS A 228 4.01 -11.53 22.88
C LYS A 228 4.01 -11.95 21.42
N ILE A 229 4.87 -12.91 21.09
CA ILE A 229 4.94 -13.54 19.78
C ILE A 229 4.25 -14.89 19.87
N TRP A 230 3.24 -15.09 19.02
CA TRP A 230 2.40 -16.27 18.98
C TRP A 230 2.60 -17.00 17.68
N ASP A 231 2.55 -18.33 17.73
CA ASP A 231 2.48 -19.15 16.54
C ASP A 231 1.11 -18.99 15.85
N LEU A 232 1.09 -18.67 14.55
CA LEU A 232 -0.18 -18.40 13.86
C LEU A 232 -0.98 -19.69 13.61
N ALA A 233 -0.30 -20.81 13.37
CA ALA A 233 -0.95 -22.11 13.12
C ALA A 233 -1.49 -22.74 14.40
N SER A 234 -0.65 -22.88 15.44
CA SER A 234 -1.06 -23.52 16.70
C SER A 234 -1.70 -22.59 17.73
N GLY A 235 -1.48 -21.27 17.62
CA GLY A 235 -1.93 -20.30 18.62
C GLY A 235 -1.14 -20.34 19.93
N LYS A 236 -0.01 -21.05 19.98
CA LYS A 236 0.83 -21.17 21.18
C LYS A 236 1.78 -19.97 21.31
N LEU A 237 2.07 -19.58 22.55
CA LEU A 237 3.05 -18.55 22.86
C LEU A 237 4.46 -19.05 22.51
N LYS A 238 5.18 -18.34 21.64
CA LYS A 238 6.59 -18.63 21.31
C LYS A 238 7.55 -17.85 22.20
N LEU A 239 7.31 -16.55 22.33
CA LEU A 239 8.22 -15.64 23.03
C LEU A 239 7.44 -14.51 23.71
N SER A 240 7.95 -14.06 24.86
CA SER A 240 7.48 -12.87 25.54
C SER A 240 8.63 -11.87 25.64
N LEU A 241 8.50 -10.74 24.95
CA LEU A 241 9.45 -9.64 24.96
C LEU A 241 9.03 -8.61 26.01
N THR A 242 9.94 -8.30 26.93
CA THR A 242 9.76 -7.30 27.98
C THR A 242 10.71 -6.14 27.74
N GLY A 243 10.22 -4.91 27.97
CA GLY A 243 11.08 -3.74 27.85
C GLY A 243 10.33 -2.42 27.83
N HIS A 244 9.05 -2.37 27.43
CA HIS A 244 8.25 -1.16 27.58
C HIS A 244 7.91 -0.91 29.06
N ILE A 245 7.85 0.36 29.45
CA ILE A 245 7.56 0.77 30.84
C ILE A 245 6.05 0.92 31.05
N SER A 246 5.33 1.27 29.98
CA SER A 246 3.88 1.47 29.95
C SER A 246 3.22 0.62 28.85
N THR A 247 1.92 0.82 28.63
CA THR A 247 1.14 0.05 27.67
C THR A 247 1.72 0.15 26.27
N VAL A 248 1.80 -0.99 25.57
CA VAL A 248 2.22 -1.04 24.17
C VAL A 248 1.02 -0.73 23.30
N ARG A 249 1.12 0.29 22.45
CA ARG A 249 0.00 0.84 21.67
C ARG A 249 0.03 0.48 20.20
N GLY A 250 1.23 0.35 19.64
CA GLY A 250 1.44 -0.01 18.25
C GLY A 250 2.59 -0.98 18.14
N VAL A 251 2.46 -1.94 17.25
CA VAL A 251 3.49 -2.90 16.87
C VAL A 251 3.40 -3.08 15.37
N ILE A 252 4.54 -3.18 14.70
CA ILE A 252 4.63 -3.57 13.30
C ILE A 252 5.88 -4.44 13.08
N VAL A 253 5.78 -5.38 12.15
CA VAL A 253 6.92 -6.17 11.68
C VAL A 253 7.37 -5.56 10.35
N SER A 254 8.67 -5.36 10.18
CA SER A 254 9.22 -4.93 8.90
C SER A 254 9.18 -6.06 7.88
N THR A 255 8.78 -5.75 6.65
CA THR A 255 8.76 -6.70 5.52
C THR A 255 10.13 -6.90 4.88
N ARG A 256 11.05 -5.93 5.05
CA ARG A 256 12.36 -5.92 4.38
C ARG A 256 13.51 -6.33 5.28
N SER A 257 13.40 -6.03 6.57
CA SER A 257 14.43 -6.29 7.57
C SER A 257 13.86 -7.17 8.67
N PRO A 258 14.65 -8.02 9.35
CA PRO A 258 14.20 -8.85 10.47
C PRO A 258 14.00 -8.02 11.76
N TYR A 259 13.26 -6.92 11.66
CA TYR A 259 13.03 -5.97 12.75
C TYR A 259 11.55 -5.89 13.08
N LEU A 260 11.29 -5.77 14.38
CA LEU A 260 9.99 -5.44 14.94
C LEU A 260 10.07 -4.04 15.54
N PHE A 261 9.13 -3.18 15.20
CA PHE A 261 9.00 -1.88 15.84
C PHE A 261 7.80 -1.86 16.77
N SER A 262 7.97 -1.23 17.92
CA SER A 262 6.92 -1.06 18.89
C SER A 262 6.89 0.36 19.42
N CYS A 263 5.69 0.85 19.73
CA CYS A 263 5.47 2.14 20.38
C CYS A 263 4.56 1.98 21.58
N GLY A 264 4.75 2.83 22.58
CA GLY A 264 3.97 2.79 23.81
C GLY A 264 3.60 4.14 24.39
N GLU A 265 2.82 4.09 25.45
CA GLU A 265 2.47 5.28 26.26
C GLU A 265 3.66 5.81 27.08
N ASP A 266 4.77 5.07 27.12
CA ASP A 266 6.04 5.47 27.72
C ASP A 266 6.84 6.48 26.88
N LYS A 267 6.24 6.99 25.80
CA LYS A 267 6.85 7.94 24.83
C LYS A 267 8.02 7.34 24.05
N GLN A 268 8.26 6.03 24.20
CA GLN A 268 9.36 5.36 23.54
C GLN A 268 8.87 4.63 22.30
N VAL A 269 9.69 4.68 21.26
CA VAL A 269 9.57 3.82 20.09
C VAL A 269 10.84 2.97 20.03
N LYS A 270 10.67 1.66 19.97
CA LYS A 270 11.76 0.68 20.08
C LYS A 270 11.85 -0.13 18.79
N CYS A 271 13.08 -0.38 18.36
CA CYS A 271 13.40 -1.39 17.34
C CYS A 271 13.95 -2.62 18.05
N TRP A 272 13.29 -3.74 17.83
CA TRP A 272 13.70 -5.06 18.30
C TRP A 272 14.33 -5.80 17.14
N ASP A 273 15.47 -6.41 17.41
CA ASP A 273 16.05 -7.39 16.51
C ASP A 273 15.42 -8.75 16.78
N LEU A 274 14.82 -9.36 15.76
CA LEU A 274 14.16 -10.65 15.89
C LEU A 274 15.17 -11.82 15.93
N GLU A 275 16.40 -11.62 15.48
CA GLU A 275 17.45 -12.65 15.55
C GLU A 275 17.99 -12.76 16.99
N TYR A 276 18.25 -11.61 17.62
CA TYR A 276 18.77 -11.55 18.99
C TYR A 276 17.70 -11.46 20.07
N ASN A 277 16.45 -11.17 19.69
CA ASN A 277 15.32 -10.93 20.58
C ASN A 277 15.56 -9.82 21.62
N LYS A 278 16.29 -8.78 21.22
CA LYS A 278 16.70 -7.65 22.07
C LYS A 278 16.36 -6.32 21.43
N VAL A 279 16.17 -5.30 22.26
CA VAL A 279 16.05 -3.92 21.80
C VAL A 279 17.43 -3.45 21.34
N ILE A 280 17.51 -3.01 20.09
CA ILE A 280 18.76 -2.51 19.50
C ILE A 280 18.75 -0.99 19.29
N ARG A 281 17.57 -0.38 19.13
CA ARG A 281 17.44 1.07 18.89
C ARG A 281 16.27 1.64 19.65
N HIS A 282 16.47 2.87 20.15
CA HIS A 282 15.44 3.72 20.73
C HIS A 282 15.32 4.98 19.87
N TYR A 283 14.10 5.29 19.43
CA TYR A 283 13.81 6.57 18.76
C TYR A 283 13.27 7.54 19.82
N HIS A 284 14.02 8.60 20.07
CA HIS A 284 13.70 9.59 21.09
C HIS A 284 13.29 10.91 20.46
N GLY A 285 12.22 11.50 20.99
CA GLY A 285 11.85 12.88 20.70
C GLY A 285 10.37 13.18 20.90
N HIS A 286 9.48 12.17 20.88
CA HIS A 286 8.06 12.36 21.19
C HIS A 286 7.88 12.95 22.58
N LEU A 287 7.02 13.98 22.70
CA LEU A 287 6.81 14.67 23.98
C LEU A 287 5.78 13.95 24.85
N SER A 288 4.95 13.10 24.24
CA SER A 288 3.84 12.40 24.87
C SER A 288 3.72 10.95 24.36
N ALA A 289 2.66 10.28 24.80
CA ALA A 289 2.38 8.88 24.44
C ALA A 289 2.26 8.69 22.93
N VAL A 290 2.84 7.61 22.41
CA VAL A 290 2.77 7.26 20.97
C VAL A 290 1.63 6.26 20.78
N TYR A 291 0.64 6.61 19.97
CA TYR A 291 -0.58 5.82 19.80
C TYR A 291 -0.51 4.78 18.70
N GLY A 292 0.31 5.00 17.70
CA GLY A 292 0.47 4.10 16.57
C GLY A 292 1.75 4.40 15.82
N LEU A 293 2.10 3.46 14.96
CA LEU A 293 3.28 3.52 14.13
C LEU A 293 2.98 2.76 12.84
N ASP A 294 3.66 3.13 11.77
CA ASP A 294 3.61 2.43 10.50
C ASP A 294 4.94 2.58 9.77
N LEU A 295 5.29 1.57 8.97
CA LEU A 295 6.52 1.56 8.17
C LEU A 295 6.21 1.91 6.73
N HIS A 296 7.11 2.68 6.12
CA HIS A 296 7.03 2.88 4.69
C HIS A 296 7.43 1.57 3.95
N PRO A 297 6.63 1.09 2.98
CA PRO A 297 6.85 -0.22 2.38
C PRO A 297 8.11 -0.30 1.50
N THR A 298 8.56 0.81 0.90
CA THR A 298 9.70 0.82 -0.03
C THR A 298 10.93 1.56 0.48
N ILE A 299 10.79 2.39 1.52
CA ILE A 299 11.86 3.25 2.05
C ILE A 299 12.04 2.87 3.51
N ASP A 300 13.29 2.85 4.01
CA ASP A 300 13.60 2.52 5.41
C ASP A 300 13.27 3.68 6.37
N VAL A 301 12.00 4.07 6.36
CA VAL A 301 11.46 5.18 7.15
C VAL A 301 10.30 4.66 7.99
N LEU A 302 10.34 5.03 9.27
CA LEU A 302 9.31 4.73 10.25
C LEU A 302 8.50 6.00 10.54
N VAL A 303 7.18 5.90 10.48
CA VAL A 303 6.28 7.00 10.83
C VAL A 303 5.54 6.64 12.11
N THR A 304 5.39 7.62 12.98
CA THR A 304 4.83 7.42 14.33
C THR A 304 3.84 8.53 14.62
N CYS A 305 2.71 8.20 15.26
CA CYS A 305 1.69 9.17 15.67
C CYS A 305 1.61 9.29 17.18
N SER A 306 1.53 10.52 17.68
CA SER A 306 1.65 10.82 19.09
C SER A 306 0.50 11.66 19.62
N ARG A 307 0.31 11.59 20.94
CA ARG A 307 -0.62 12.43 21.69
C ARG A 307 -0.19 13.90 21.70
N ASP A 308 1.06 14.20 21.38
CA ASP A 308 1.58 15.57 21.25
C ASP A 308 1.11 16.32 19.99
N SER A 309 0.07 15.81 19.31
CA SER A 309 -0.49 16.34 18.06
C SER A 309 0.45 16.31 16.84
N THR A 310 1.60 15.63 16.95
CA THR A 310 2.53 15.47 15.84
C THR A 310 2.57 14.03 15.34
N ALA A 311 2.85 13.89 14.04
CA ALA A 311 3.37 12.65 13.49
C ALA A 311 4.86 12.85 13.17
N ARG A 312 5.71 11.91 13.55
CA ARG A 312 7.16 12.01 13.33
C ARG A 312 7.64 10.93 12.39
N ILE A 313 8.54 11.35 11.52
CA ILE A 313 9.20 10.51 10.52
C ILE A 313 10.62 10.27 10.99
N TRP A 314 11.01 9.01 11.10
CA TRP A 314 12.30 8.57 11.57
C TRP A 314 13.02 7.81 10.46
N ASP A 315 14.30 8.11 10.28
CA ASP A 315 15.17 7.21 9.55
C ASP A 315 15.51 6.02 10.47
N VAL A 316 15.18 4.80 10.01
CA VAL A 316 15.34 3.56 10.77
C VAL A 316 16.78 3.36 11.23
N ARG A 317 17.76 3.71 10.40
CA ARG A 317 19.18 3.42 10.67
C ARG A 317 19.83 4.45 11.56
N THR A 318 19.68 5.74 11.24
CA THR A 318 20.31 6.83 12.00
C THR A 318 19.59 7.12 13.31
N LYS A 319 18.29 6.80 13.40
CA LYS A 319 17.38 7.13 14.51
C LYS A 319 17.02 8.62 14.58
N ALA A 320 17.47 9.42 13.62
CA ALA A 320 17.15 10.83 13.57
C ALA A 320 15.70 11.04 13.10
N SER A 321 15.04 12.04 13.66
CA SER A 321 13.76 12.53 13.14
C SER A 321 14.03 13.37 11.90
N VAL A 322 13.61 12.88 10.72
CA VAL A 322 13.75 13.61 9.45
C VAL A 322 12.78 14.77 9.40
N HIS A 323 11.52 14.50 9.72
CA HIS A 323 10.45 15.50 9.72
C HIS A 323 9.56 15.34 10.94
N THR A 324 9.08 16.47 11.45
CA THR A 324 7.99 16.55 12.43
C THR A 324 6.77 17.14 11.72
N LEU A 325 5.81 16.29 11.40
CA LEU A 325 4.55 16.66 10.75
C LEU A 325 3.66 17.31 11.79
N SER A 326 3.72 18.65 11.85
CA SER A 326 2.90 19.49 12.72
C SER A 326 1.75 20.10 11.94
N GLY A 327 0.57 20.16 12.56
CA GLY A 327 -0.61 20.78 11.97
C GLY A 327 -1.93 20.27 12.55
N HIS A 328 -1.96 19.06 13.10
CA HIS A 328 -3.11 18.61 13.89
C HIS A 328 -3.23 19.43 15.17
N THR A 329 -4.46 19.67 15.62
CA THR A 329 -4.73 20.46 16.84
C THR A 329 -4.91 19.58 18.07
N ASN A 330 -5.12 18.28 17.87
CA ASN A 330 -5.30 17.29 18.92
C ASN A 330 -4.45 16.05 18.62
N ALA A 331 -4.46 15.09 19.54
CA ALA A 331 -3.69 13.87 19.46
C ALA A 331 -3.96 13.07 18.17
N VAL A 332 -2.89 12.60 17.53
CA VAL A 332 -2.96 11.83 16.28
C VAL A 332 -3.19 10.36 16.63
N ALA A 333 -4.35 9.82 16.27
CA ALA A 333 -4.76 8.49 16.68
C ALA A 333 -4.14 7.38 15.81
N THR A 334 -4.01 7.62 14.51
CA THR A 334 -3.60 6.60 13.54
C THR A 334 -2.77 7.20 12.42
N VAL A 335 -1.90 6.37 11.85
CA VAL A 335 -1.06 6.69 10.71
C VAL A 335 -1.02 5.50 9.76
N ARG A 336 -1.02 5.78 8.46
CA ARG A 336 -0.77 4.81 7.40
C ARG A 336 0.23 5.36 6.39
N CYS A 337 1.10 4.48 5.91
CA CYS A 337 2.12 4.76 4.92
C CYS A 337 1.86 3.99 3.63
N GLN A 338 2.14 4.62 2.49
CA GLN A 338 2.04 4.01 1.17
C GLN A 338 3.24 4.45 0.32
N ALA A 339 3.65 3.61 -0.64
CA ALA A 339 4.71 3.97 -1.58
C ALA A 339 4.30 5.08 -2.56
N ALA A 340 3.04 5.03 -3.02
CA ALA A 340 2.47 6.03 -3.91
C ALA A 340 2.07 7.30 -3.13
N GLU A 341 2.01 8.44 -3.82
CA GLU A 341 1.54 9.67 -3.21
C GLU A 341 0.04 9.58 -2.86
N PRO A 342 -0.49 10.35 -1.90
CA PRO A 342 0.22 10.85 -0.73
C PRO A 342 0.80 9.69 0.09
N GLN A 343 2.07 9.81 0.46
CA GLN A 343 2.81 8.70 1.08
C GLN A 343 2.46 8.49 2.55
N ILE A 344 1.97 9.52 3.23
CA ILE A 344 1.58 9.44 4.65
C ILE A 344 0.18 10.01 4.83
N ILE A 345 -0.62 9.29 5.61
CA ILE A 345 -1.99 9.64 5.96
C ILE A 345 -2.12 9.57 7.47
N THR A 346 -2.64 10.62 8.07
CA THR A 346 -2.87 10.66 9.52
C THR A 346 -4.33 10.98 9.83
N GLY A 347 -4.89 10.26 10.79
CA GLY A 347 -6.21 10.53 11.37
C GLY A 347 -6.06 10.97 12.82
N SER A 348 -6.77 12.03 13.21
CA SER A 348 -6.61 12.66 14.52
C SER A 348 -7.93 12.77 15.32
N HIS A 349 -7.78 12.97 16.62
CA HIS A 349 -8.86 13.34 17.52
C HIS A 349 -9.44 14.73 17.25
N ASP A 350 -8.79 15.55 16.41
CA ASP A 350 -9.31 16.84 15.94
C ASP A 350 -10.38 16.72 14.85
N THR A 351 -10.84 15.51 14.55
CA THR A 351 -11.86 15.19 13.51
C THR A 351 -11.36 15.36 12.07
N THR A 352 -10.08 15.68 11.87
CA THR A 352 -9.49 15.85 10.55
C THR A 352 -8.63 14.67 10.14
N ILE A 353 -8.53 14.47 8.82
CA ILE A 353 -7.55 13.58 8.19
C ILE A 353 -6.61 14.46 7.39
N ARG A 354 -5.31 14.22 7.49
CA ARG A 354 -4.30 14.94 6.72
C ARG A 354 -3.54 13.99 5.81
N LEU A 355 -3.41 14.39 4.56
CA LEU A 355 -2.57 13.75 3.55
C LEU A 355 -1.29 14.55 3.47
N TRP A 356 -0.15 13.92 3.71
CA TRP A 356 1.14 14.58 3.81
C TRP A 356 2.03 14.29 2.61
N ASP A 357 2.82 15.29 2.28
CA ASP A 357 3.99 15.13 1.44
C ASP A 357 5.19 14.73 2.30
N LEU A 358 5.78 13.58 2.04
CA LEU A 358 6.95 13.10 2.77
C LEU A 358 8.19 13.97 2.50
N VAL A 359 8.37 14.44 1.26
CA VAL A 359 9.58 15.16 0.83
C VAL A 359 9.57 16.59 1.37
N ALA A 360 8.42 17.26 1.29
CA ALA A 360 8.28 18.61 1.79
C ALA A 360 7.99 18.67 3.30
N GLY A 361 7.51 17.58 3.91
CA GLY A 361 7.07 17.52 5.30
C GLY A 361 5.85 18.40 5.59
N LYS A 362 5.04 18.71 4.57
CA LYS A 362 3.87 19.61 4.65
C LYS A 362 2.58 18.85 4.35
N THR A 363 1.46 19.34 4.90
CA THR A 363 0.14 18.82 4.57
C THR A 363 -0.23 19.24 3.14
N ARG A 364 -0.58 18.28 2.27
CA ARG A 364 -1.13 18.56 0.93
C ARG A 364 -2.63 18.80 0.99
N VAL A 365 -3.36 17.92 1.67
CA VAL A 365 -4.82 17.98 1.77
C VAL A 365 -5.26 17.80 3.22
N THR A 366 -6.24 18.59 3.64
CA THR A 366 -6.92 18.42 4.94
C THR A 366 -8.38 18.09 4.68
N LEU A 367 -8.82 16.92 5.15
CA LEU A 367 -10.19 16.44 5.01
C LEU A 367 -10.94 16.63 6.33
N THR A 368 -12.05 17.36 6.30
CA THR A 368 -12.82 17.78 7.49
C THR A 368 -14.25 17.23 7.50
N ASN A 369 -14.51 16.15 6.76
CA ASN A 369 -15.88 15.63 6.60
C ASN A 369 -16.38 14.81 7.80
N HIS A 370 -15.50 14.42 8.73
CA HIS A 370 -15.88 13.71 9.95
C HIS A 370 -16.32 14.70 11.03
N LYS A 371 -17.38 14.34 11.76
CA LYS A 371 -17.89 15.17 12.87
C LYS A 371 -17.28 14.79 14.21
N LYS A 372 -16.74 13.58 14.31
CA LYS A 372 -16.12 13.04 15.51
C LYS A 372 -14.67 12.65 15.22
N SER A 373 -13.95 12.27 16.26
CA SER A 373 -12.55 11.87 16.17
C SER A 373 -12.36 10.71 15.17
N VAL A 374 -11.33 10.82 14.33
CA VAL A 374 -10.92 9.75 13.42
C VAL A 374 -9.90 8.88 14.16
N ARG A 375 -10.24 7.62 14.40
CA ARG A 375 -9.42 6.69 15.18
C ARG A 375 -8.72 5.64 14.33
N ALA A 376 -9.30 5.31 13.18
CA ALA A 376 -8.77 4.29 12.28
C ALA A 376 -8.73 4.83 10.85
N VAL A 377 -7.63 4.54 10.16
CA VAL A 377 -7.48 4.75 8.71
C VAL A 377 -6.90 3.46 8.15
N VAL A 378 -7.40 3.04 7.00
CA VAL A 378 -6.95 1.84 6.31
C VAL A 378 -6.82 2.09 4.82
N LEU A 379 -5.76 1.57 4.24
CA LEU A 379 -5.51 1.59 2.82
C LEU A 379 -6.12 0.34 2.19
N HIS A 380 -6.72 0.49 1.02
CA HIS A 380 -7.10 -0.67 0.23
C HIS A 380 -5.86 -1.20 -0.53
N PRO A 381 -5.61 -2.52 -0.56
CA PRO A 381 -4.39 -3.07 -1.15
C PRO A 381 -4.33 -2.96 -2.69
N ARG A 382 -5.47 -3.10 -3.38
CA ARG A 382 -5.53 -3.05 -4.87
C ARG A 382 -6.03 -1.72 -5.42
N HIS A 383 -7.18 -1.26 -4.94
CA HIS A 383 -7.76 0.02 -5.31
C HIS A 383 -7.02 1.18 -4.66
N TYR A 384 -6.76 2.22 -5.45
CA TYR A 384 -6.11 3.45 -5.00
C TYR A 384 -7.09 4.34 -4.22
N THR A 385 -7.55 3.82 -3.09
CA THR A 385 -8.60 4.35 -2.22
C THR A 385 -8.28 4.00 -0.77
N PHE A 386 -8.83 4.77 0.16
CA PHE A 386 -8.67 4.51 1.60
C PHE A 386 -9.99 4.72 2.34
N ALA A 387 -10.11 4.08 3.50
CA ALA A 387 -11.25 4.26 4.39
C ALA A 387 -10.79 4.86 5.71
N SER A 388 -11.72 5.55 6.35
CA SER A 388 -11.50 6.22 7.62
C SER A 388 -12.69 5.97 8.54
N GLY A 389 -12.40 5.61 9.78
CA GLY A 389 -13.36 5.19 10.78
C GLY A 389 -13.43 6.22 11.88
N SER A 390 -14.65 6.69 12.10
CA SER A 390 -14.99 7.58 13.20
C SER A 390 -16.32 7.10 13.82
N PRO A 391 -16.63 7.47 15.08
CA PRO A 391 -17.89 7.06 15.72
C PRO A 391 -19.16 7.71 15.14
N ASP A 392 -19.04 8.49 14.06
CA ASP A 392 -20.19 8.97 13.29
C ASP A 392 -20.49 8.01 12.13
N ASN A 393 -19.56 7.84 11.20
CA ASN A 393 -19.64 6.91 10.07
C ASN A 393 -18.24 6.50 9.62
N ILE A 394 -18.17 5.43 8.83
CA ILE A 394 -16.97 5.11 8.06
C ILE A 394 -17.09 5.80 6.70
N LYS A 395 -16.03 6.48 6.26
CA LYS A 395 -16.00 7.17 4.96
C LYS A 395 -14.92 6.60 4.08
N GLN A 396 -15.23 6.45 2.80
CA GLN A 396 -14.27 6.08 1.76
C GLN A 396 -13.85 7.28 0.92
N TRP A 397 -12.59 7.27 0.52
CA TRP A 397 -11.92 8.35 -0.15
C TRP A 397 -11.06 7.83 -1.29
N LYS A 398 -10.90 8.67 -2.31
CA LYS A 398 -10.05 8.40 -3.45
C LYS A 398 -8.76 9.21 -3.34
N PHE A 399 -7.65 8.63 -3.79
CA PHE A 399 -6.41 9.37 -4.00
C PHE A 399 -6.38 10.02 -5.40
N PRO A 400 -5.53 11.05 -5.61
CA PRO A 400 -4.56 11.65 -4.68
C PRO A 400 -5.10 12.83 -3.87
N ASP A 401 -6.22 13.40 -4.30
CA ASP A 401 -6.82 14.62 -3.76
C ASP A 401 -7.67 14.38 -2.49
N GLY A 402 -7.93 13.13 -2.14
CA GLY A 402 -8.84 12.80 -1.04
C GLY A 402 -10.30 13.09 -1.38
N SER A 403 -10.70 12.91 -2.64
CA SER A 403 -12.10 13.09 -3.03
C SER A 403 -13.01 12.06 -2.33
N PHE A 404 -14.15 12.54 -1.85
CA PHE A 404 -15.11 11.72 -1.10
C PHE A 404 -15.88 10.80 -2.06
N ILE A 405 -15.89 9.49 -1.77
CA ILE A 405 -16.57 8.48 -2.59
C ILE A 405 -17.95 8.16 -2.00
N GLN A 406 -17.97 7.57 -0.81
CA GLN A 406 -19.19 7.06 -0.21
C GLN A 406 -19.12 7.02 1.32
N ASN A 407 -20.32 6.94 1.91
CA ASN A 407 -20.53 6.82 3.35
C ASN A 407 -21.00 5.41 3.69
N LEU A 408 -20.28 4.74 4.56
CA LEU A 408 -20.60 3.43 5.13
C LEU A 408 -21.28 3.66 6.48
N SER A 409 -22.61 3.74 6.47
CA SER A 409 -23.41 3.98 7.66
C SER A 409 -24.00 2.68 8.23
N GLY A 410 -24.07 2.58 9.55
CA GLY A 410 -24.72 1.47 10.26
C GLY A 410 -23.96 1.00 11.49
N HIS A 411 -22.65 1.28 11.58
CA HIS A 411 -21.85 1.00 12.77
C HIS A 411 -21.92 2.16 13.77
N ASN A 412 -22.98 2.20 14.58
CA ASN A 412 -23.19 3.26 15.57
C ASN A 412 -22.42 2.98 16.88
N ALA A 413 -21.08 2.95 16.81
CA ALA A 413 -20.20 2.72 17.94
C ALA A 413 -18.86 3.43 17.75
N ILE A 414 -18.03 3.51 18.80
CA ILE A 414 -16.69 4.08 18.70
C ILE A 414 -15.78 3.08 17.99
N ILE A 415 -15.48 3.34 16.71
CA ILE A 415 -14.61 2.47 15.91
C ILE A 415 -13.16 2.71 16.32
N ASN A 416 -12.46 1.65 16.72
CA ASN A 416 -11.03 1.73 17.07
C ASN A 416 -10.13 1.25 15.93
N THR A 417 -10.62 0.32 15.10
CA THR A 417 -9.81 -0.33 14.07
C THR A 417 -10.59 -0.56 12.79
N LEU A 418 -9.87 -0.46 11.68
CA LEU A 418 -10.32 -0.80 10.34
C LEU A 418 -9.22 -1.62 9.68
N THR A 419 -9.61 -2.71 9.02
CA THR A 419 -8.70 -3.60 8.30
C THR A 419 -9.40 -4.11 7.05
N VAL A 420 -8.68 -4.22 5.95
CA VAL A 420 -9.22 -4.54 4.61
C VAL A 420 -8.49 -5.76 4.04
N ASN A 421 -9.26 -6.68 3.47
CA ASN A 421 -8.80 -7.81 2.69
C ASN A 421 -8.72 -7.40 1.20
N SER A 422 -7.79 -7.97 0.43
CA SER A 422 -7.68 -7.79 -1.02
C SER A 422 -8.89 -8.26 -1.83
N ASP A 423 -9.74 -9.12 -1.26
CA ASP A 423 -11.04 -9.51 -1.82
C ASP A 423 -12.14 -8.44 -1.63
N GLY A 424 -11.82 -7.34 -0.92
CA GLY A 424 -12.74 -6.24 -0.72
C GLY A 424 -13.62 -6.39 0.53
N VAL A 425 -13.27 -7.27 1.47
CA VAL A 425 -13.92 -7.29 2.79
C VAL A 425 -13.27 -6.25 3.70
N LEU A 426 -14.06 -5.29 4.17
CA LEU A 426 -13.67 -4.31 5.19
C LEU A 426 -14.23 -4.72 6.54
N VAL A 427 -13.36 -4.82 7.54
CA VAL A 427 -13.72 -5.11 8.93
C VAL A 427 -13.64 -3.83 9.74
N SER A 428 -14.70 -3.52 10.48
CA SER A 428 -14.72 -2.44 11.46
C SER A 428 -14.95 -2.98 12.87
N GLY A 429 -13.96 -2.79 13.74
CA GLY A 429 -14.02 -3.20 15.15
C GLY A 429 -14.25 -1.99 16.06
N ALA A 430 -15.22 -2.10 16.97
CA ALA A 430 -15.59 -1.03 17.88
C ALA A 430 -15.32 -1.33 19.36
N ASP A 431 -15.33 -0.27 20.15
CA ASP A 431 -15.06 -0.25 21.58
C ASP A 431 -16.11 -0.99 22.43
N ASN A 432 -17.28 -1.27 21.86
CA ASN A 432 -18.38 -2.02 22.48
C ASN A 432 -18.42 -3.50 22.03
N GLY A 433 -17.36 -4.00 21.40
CA GLY A 433 -17.25 -5.43 21.06
C GLY A 433 -17.99 -5.82 19.79
N THR A 434 -18.72 -4.87 19.19
CA THR A 434 -19.33 -5.07 17.88
C THR A 434 -18.29 -4.97 16.78
N MET A 435 -18.34 -5.95 15.89
CA MET A 435 -17.58 -6.00 14.65
C MET A 435 -18.56 -6.04 13.48
N HIS A 436 -18.34 -5.20 12.47
CA HIS A 436 -19.13 -5.23 11.25
C HIS A 436 -18.22 -5.54 10.06
N LEU A 437 -18.70 -6.39 9.17
CA LEU A 437 -18.02 -6.74 7.94
C LEU A 437 -18.79 -6.18 6.74
N TRP A 438 -18.06 -5.47 5.89
CA TRP A 438 -18.59 -4.66 4.82
C TRP A 438 -18.00 -5.11 3.49
N ASP A 439 -18.81 -5.07 2.45
CA ASP A 439 -18.32 -5.10 1.07
C ASP A 439 -17.75 -3.73 0.72
N TRP A 440 -16.47 -3.68 0.34
CA TRP A 440 -15.74 -2.44 0.05
C TRP A 440 -16.39 -1.64 -1.07
N ARG A 441 -16.85 -2.32 -2.13
CA ARG A 441 -17.34 -1.65 -3.34
C ARG A 441 -18.68 -0.96 -3.11
N THR A 442 -19.62 -1.67 -2.50
CA THR A 442 -21.00 -1.18 -2.33
C THR A 442 -21.27 -0.54 -0.99
N GLY A 443 -20.41 -0.83 0.00
CA GLY A 443 -20.65 -0.47 1.38
C GLY A 443 -21.79 -1.22 2.05
N TYR A 444 -22.16 -2.38 1.52
CA TYR A 444 -23.14 -3.26 2.13
C TYR A 444 -22.55 -3.99 3.34
N ASN A 445 -23.24 -3.89 4.48
CA ASN A 445 -22.92 -4.69 5.67
C ASN A 445 -23.56 -6.07 5.52
N PHE A 446 -22.74 -7.08 5.24
CA PHE A 446 -23.23 -8.45 5.06
C PHE A 446 -23.23 -9.23 6.37
N GLN A 447 -22.41 -8.84 7.36
CA GLN A 447 -22.34 -9.55 8.63
C GLN A 447 -22.06 -8.62 9.80
N ARG A 448 -22.85 -8.82 10.87
CA ARG A 448 -22.66 -8.19 12.18
C ARG A 448 -22.31 -9.25 13.18
N VAL A 449 -21.18 -9.08 13.84
CA VAL A 449 -20.67 -9.99 14.87
C VAL A 449 -20.57 -9.20 16.17
N HIS A 450 -21.06 -9.78 17.26
CA HIS A 450 -20.78 -9.30 18.60
C HIS A 450 -19.86 -10.31 19.25
N ALA A 451 -18.62 -9.93 19.57
CA ALA A 451 -17.69 -10.84 20.21
C ALA A 451 -18.19 -11.17 21.61
N ALA A 452 -18.40 -12.45 21.90
CA ALA A 452 -18.75 -12.91 23.24
C ALA A 452 -17.54 -12.77 24.16
N VAL A 453 -17.71 -12.17 25.33
CA VAL A 453 -16.65 -11.93 26.31
C VAL A 453 -16.15 -13.25 26.90
N GLN A 454 -14.87 -13.33 27.27
CA GLN A 454 -14.37 -14.48 28.01
C GLN A 454 -15.04 -14.67 29.37
N PRO A 455 -15.20 -15.93 29.83
CA PRO A 455 -15.61 -16.20 31.20
C PRO A 455 -14.72 -15.48 32.22
N GLY A 456 -15.33 -14.74 33.13
CA GLY A 456 -14.64 -13.97 34.19
C GLY A 456 -14.32 -12.51 33.84
N SER A 457 -14.61 -12.07 32.62
CA SER A 457 -14.54 -10.66 32.22
C SER A 457 -15.95 -10.05 32.20
N LEU A 458 -16.04 -8.73 32.41
CA LEU A 458 -17.32 -8.03 32.50
C LEU A 458 -17.91 -7.78 31.10
N ASP A 459 -19.23 -7.71 30.97
CA ASP A 459 -19.87 -7.39 29.68
C ASP A 459 -19.40 -6.03 29.10
N SER A 460 -19.03 -5.08 29.96
CA SER A 460 -18.47 -3.78 29.55
C SER A 460 -17.03 -3.86 29.04
N GLU A 461 -16.35 -4.99 29.20
CA GLU A 461 -15.01 -5.26 28.65
C GLU A 461 -15.08 -5.93 27.27
N SER A 462 -16.26 -6.01 26.66
CA SER A 462 -16.42 -6.34 25.24
C SER A 462 -15.94 -5.17 24.40
N GLY A 463 -14.64 -5.13 24.05
CA GLY A 463 -14.09 -4.05 23.24
C GLY A 463 -13.05 -4.57 22.27
N ILE A 464 -13.06 -4.09 21.03
CA ILE A 464 -12.07 -4.45 20.01
C ILE A 464 -11.13 -3.26 19.81
N PHE A 465 -9.83 -3.46 20.05
CA PHE A 465 -8.83 -2.40 19.91
C PHE A 465 -8.09 -2.45 18.58
N ALA A 466 -7.77 -3.64 18.08
CA ALA A 466 -7.10 -3.82 16.80
C ALA A 466 -7.57 -5.09 16.09
N CYS A 467 -7.62 -5.02 14.75
CA CYS A 467 -7.88 -6.16 13.89
C CYS A 467 -6.84 -6.19 12.78
N ALA A 468 -6.35 -7.37 12.41
CA ALA A 468 -5.48 -7.57 11.25
C ALA A 468 -5.84 -8.86 10.53
N PHE A 469 -5.82 -8.82 9.20
CA PHE A 469 -5.79 -10.02 8.40
C PHE A 469 -4.39 -10.63 8.44
N ASP A 470 -4.33 -11.95 8.27
CA ASP A 470 -3.09 -12.63 7.96
C ASP A 470 -2.67 -12.40 6.51
N GLN A 471 -1.43 -12.73 6.14
CA GLN A 471 -0.93 -12.42 4.79
C GLN A 471 -1.62 -13.26 3.69
N SER A 472 -2.22 -14.39 4.07
CA SER A 472 -3.08 -15.19 3.20
C SER A 472 -4.52 -14.68 3.12
N GLU A 473 -4.86 -13.72 3.98
CA GLU A 473 -6.19 -13.12 4.14
C GLU A 473 -7.33 -14.11 4.51
N SER A 474 -6.99 -15.36 4.84
CA SER A 474 -7.94 -16.39 5.26
C SER A 474 -8.31 -16.34 6.75
N ARG A 475 -7.51 -15.63 7.55
CA ARG A 475 -7.71 -15.49 9.00
C ARG A 475 -7.74 -14.03 9.39
N LEU A 476 -8.73 -13.70 10.22
CA LEU A 476 -8.87 -12.39 10.83
C LEU A 476 -8.54 -12.51 12.31
N LEU A 477 -7.52 -11.79 12.76
CA LEU A 477 -7.11 -11.74 14.15
C LEU A 477 -7.66 -10.46 14.79
N THR A 478 -8.38 -10.59 15.89
CA THR A 478 -8.86 -9.46 16.69
C THR A 478 -8.17 -9.44 18.05
N ALA A 479 -7.77 -8.25 18.47
CA ALA A 479 -7.18 -7.95 19.76
C ALA A 479 -8.23 -7.23 20.62
N GLU A 480 -8.60 -7.86 21.72
CA GLU A 480 -9.77 -7.47 22.50
C GLU A 480 -9.43 -6.97 23.91
N ALA A 481 -10.40 -6.28 24.51
CA ALA A 481 -10.34 -5.72 25.85
C ALA A 481 -10.48 -6.80 26.93
N ASP A 482 -11.09 -7.94 26.62
CA ASP A 482 -11.17 -9.13 27.49
C ASP A 482 -9.83 -9.89 27.63
N LYS A 483 -8.73 -9.27 27.20
CA LYS A 483 -7.34 -9.78 27.28
C LYS A 483 -7.08 -10.97 26.35
N THR A 484 -7.98 -11.22 25.40
CA THR A 484 -7.82 -12.30 24.43
C THR A 484 -7.51 -11.82 23.03
N ILE A 485 -7.08 -12.79 22.24
CA ILE A 485 -6.93 -12.67 20.81
C ILE A 485 -7.91 -13.68 20.20
N LYS A 486 -8.88 -13.19 19.43
CA LYS A 486 -9.84 -14.07 18.74
C LYS A 486 -9.46 -14.19 17.28
N VAL A 487 -9.50 -15.42 16.79
CA VAL A 487 -9.17 -15.77 15.42
C VAL A 487 -10.47 -16.17 14.74
N TYR A 488 -10.83 -15.43 13.71
CA TYR A 488 -11.97 -15.70 12.85
C TYR A 488 -11.47 -16.29 11.53
N ARG A 489 -12.30 -17.15 10.94
CA ARG A 489 -12.08 -17.75 9.62
C ARG A 489 -13.39 -17.73 8.86
N GLU A 490 -13.30 -17.66 7.54
CA GLU A 490 -14.46 -17.80 6.66
C GLU A 490 -15.14 -19.17 6.86
N ASP A 491 -16.46 -19.17 6.72
CA ASP A 491 -17.26 -20.38 6.79
C ASP A 491 -17.34 -21.08 5.44
N ASP A 492 -16.53 -22.13 5.26
CA ASP A 492 -16.48 -22.92 4.02
C ASP A 492 -17.81 -23.61 3.65
N THR A 493 -18.77 -23.72 4.58
CA THR A 493 -20.09 -24.33 4.33
C THR A 493 -21.16 -23.35 3.87
N ALA A 494 -20.90 -22.05 3.93
CA ALA A 494 -21.85 -21.03 3.53
C ALA A 494 -21.91 -20.91 2.01
N THR A 495 -23.12 -20.73 1.47
CA THR A 495 -23.35 -20.44 0.05
C THR A 495 -24.23 -19.21 -0.10
N GLU A 496 -24.37 -18.70 -1.33
CA GLU A 496 -25.28 -17.59 -1.63
C GLU A 496 -26.74 -17.91 -1.27
N GLU A 497 -27.10 -19.20 -1.21
CA GLU A 497 -28.45 -19.65 -0.89
C GLU A 497 -28.69 -19.72 0.63
N THR A 498 -27.70 -20.16 1.41
CA THR A 498 -27.82 -20.23 2.87
C THR A 498 -27.77 -18.84 3.50
N HIS A 499 -26.94 -17.95 2.92
CA HIS A 499 -26.77 -16.57 3.37
C HIS A 499 -26.97 -15.61 2.21
N PRO A 500 -28.23 -15.38 1.80
CA PRO A 500 -28.53 -14.51 0.69
C PRO A 500 -28.19 -13.07 1.04
N VAL A 501 -27.63 -12.38 0.06
CA VAL A 501 -27.39 -10.94 0.18
C VAL A 501 -28.75 -10.23 0.23
N SER A 502 -29.13 -9.76 1.43
CA SER A 502 -30.34 -8.98 1.65
C SER A 502 -30.14 -7.53 1.17
N TRP A 503 -29.99 -7.37 -0.15
CA TRP A 503 -29.80 -6.08 -0.79
C TRP A 503 -31.10 -5.60 -1.42
N LYS A 504 -31.71 -4.59 -0.79
CA LYS A 504 -32.79 -3.81 -1.38
C LYS A 504 -32.17 -2.52 -1.90
N PRO A 505 -32.18 -2.24 -3.22
CA PRO A 505 -31.71 -0.96 -3.72
C PRO A 505 -32.61 0.14 -3.15
N GLU A 506 -32.11 0.90 -2.18
CA GLU A 506 -32.76 2.14 -1.80
C GLU A 506 -32.66 3.06 -3.01
N ILE A 507 -33.78 3.22 -3.72
CA ILE A 507 -33.93 4.28 -4.71
C ILE A 507 -33.80 5.56 -3.90
N ILE A 508 -32.64 6.20 -3.96
CA ILE A 508 -32.39 7.52 -3.38
C ILE A 508 -33.42 8.45 -4.02
N LYS A 509 -34.56 8.64 -3.35
CA LYS A 509 -35.54 9.66 -3.72
C LYS A 509 -34.79 10.97 -3.58
N ARG A 510 -34.48 11.62 -4.71
CA ARG A 510 -34.02 13.02 -4.71
C ARG A 510 -34.99 13.79 -3.82
N LYS A 511 -34.52 14.28 -2.66
CA LYS A 511 -35.28 15.27 -1.92
C LYS A 511 -35.38 16.48 -2.85
N ARG A 512 -36.58 16.73 -3.38
CA ARG A 512 -36.91 18.00 -4.03
C ARG A 512 -36.87 19.04 -2.91
N PHE A 513 -35.85 19.89 -2.94
CA PHE A 513 -35.85 21.18 -2.26
C PHE A 513 -35.58 22.24 -3.32
#